data_AF-A0A7G1GYD2-F1
#
_entry.id   AF-A0A7G1GYD2-F1
#
_cell.length_a   1.000
_cell.length_b   1.000
_cell.length_c   1.000
_cell.angle_alpha   90.00
_cell.angle_beta   90.00
_cell.angle_gamma   90.00
#
_symmetry.space_group_name_H-M   'P 1'
#
loop_
_entity.id
_entity.type
_entity.pdbx_description
1 polymer ?
#
loop_
_entity_poly.entity_id
_entity_poly.type
_entity_poly.pdbx_seq_one_letter_code
_entity_poly.pdbx_strand_id
1 'polypeptide(L)' 'MQTTEKVRKQFILDPDKIRMVKKITHAATETEAINRALDMVIANAQIQKTLVAVKGKGKIEDTFGRVSV' A
#
# COMPACT_ATOMS: atom_id res chain seq x y z
N MET A 1 -21.83 1.64 10.81
CA MET A 1 -21.03 1.02 9.74
C MET A 1 -20.95 2.03 8.61
N GLN A 2 -19.80 2.64 8.34
CA GLN A 2 -19.67 3.55 7.19
C GLN A 2 -19.63 2.71 5.92
N THR A 3 -20.67 2.83 5.09
CA THR A 3 -20.72 2.17 3.79
C THR A 3 -19.79 2.90 2.85
N THR A 4 -18.64 2.30 2.53
CA THR A 4 -17.74 2.85 1.52
C THR A 4 -18.42 2.76 0.15
N GLU A 5 -18.57 3.90 -0.54
CA GLU A 5 -19.14 3.91 -1.88
C GLU A 5 -18.25 3.09 -2.84
N LYS A 6 -18.85 2.06 -3.46
CA LYS A 6 -18.15 1.21 -4.44
C LYS A 6 -18.56 1.63 -5.83
N VAL A 7 -17.60 2.11 -6.62
CA VAL A 7 -17.81 2.45 -8.03
C VAL A 7 -17.16 1.38 -8.90
N ARG A 8 -17.92 0.80 -9.83
CA ARG A 8 -17.37 -0.11 -10.84
C ARG A 8 -16.55 0.69 -11.85
N LYS A 9 -15.31 0.28 -12.07
CA LYS A 9 -14.42 0.83 -13.08
C LYS A 9 -13.92 -0.31 -13.97
N GLN A 10 -13.71 -0.02 -15.25
CA GLN A 10 -13.13 -0.96 -16.21
C GLN A 10 -11.74 -0.47 -16.58
N PHE A 11 -10.74 -1.34 -16.43
CA PHE A 11 -9.35 -1.04 -16.71
C PHE A 11 -8.75 -2.16 -17.58
N ILE A 12 -7.78 -1.79 -18.42
CA ILE A 12 -6.94 -2.75 -19.12
C ILE A 12 -5.65 -2.84 -18.31
N LEU A 13 -5.42 -3.99 -17.67
CA LEU A 13 -4.29 -4.23 -16.79
C LEU A 13 -3.48 -5.42 -17.29
N ASP A 14 -2.20 -5.41 -16.99
CA ASP A 14 -1.29 -6.51 -17.27
C ASP A 14 -1.64 -7.74 -16.41
N PRO A 15 -2.05 -8.87 -17.01
CA PRO A 15 -2.51 -10.04 -16.27
C PRO A 15 -1.42 -10.68 -15.41
N ASP A 16 -0.14 -10.58 -15.80
CA ASP A 16 0.96 -11.15 -15.04
C ASP A 16 1.23 -10.36 -13.76
N LYS A 17 1.09 -9.02 -13.83
CA LYS A 17 1.14 -8.16 -12.65
C LYS A 17 0.00 -8.49 -11.69
N ILE A 18 -1.23 -8.65 -12.17
CA ILE A 18 -2.38 -9.01 -11.33
C ILE A 18 -2.18 -10.36 -10.66
N ARG A 19 -1.67 -11.36 -11.40
CA ARG A 19 -1.35 -12.68 -10.84
C ARG A 19 -0.29 -12.58 -9.73
N MET A 20 0.74 -11.78 -9.94
CA MET A 20 1.80 -11.60 -8.95
C MET A 20 1.30 -10.86 -7.70
N VAL A 21 0.53 -9.78 -7.88
CA VAL A 21 -0.09 -9.05 -6.78
C VAL A 21 -1.01 -9.97 -5.99
N LYS A 22 -1.84 -10.78 -6.65
CA LYS A 22 -2.72 -11.74 -5.99
C LYS A 22 -1.95 -12.73 -5.10
N LYS A 23 -0.78 -13.21 -5.55
CA LYS A 23 0.12 -14.05 -4.75
C LYS A 23 0.70 -13.29 -3.56
N ILE A 24 1.21 -12.07 -3.77
CA ILE A 24 1.77 -11.23 -2.70
C ILE A 24 0.71 -10.96 -1.62
N THR A 25 -0.48 -10.53 -2.04
CA THR A 25 -1.56 -10.14 -1.13
C THR A 25 -2.39 -11.30 -0.63
N HIS A 26 -2.15 -12.54 -1.09
CA HIS A 26 -2.94 -13.73 -0.75
C HIS A 26 -4.45 -13.51 -0.94
N ALA A 27 -4.83 -12.83 -2.02
CA ALA A 27 -6.22 -12.47 -2.29
C ALA A 27 -6.96 -13.60 -3.03
N ALA A 28 -8.25 -13.76 -2.75
CA ALA A 28 -9.09 -14.75 -3.43
C ALA A 28 -9.48 -14.29 -4.84
N THR A 29 -9.72 -12.98 -5.02
CA THR A 29 -10.14 -12.37 -6.30
C THR A 29 -9.16 -11.30 -6.78
N GLU A 30 -9.19 -10.99 -8.08
CA GLU A 30 -8.35 -9.93 -8.66
C GLU A 30 -8.73 -8.54 -8.12
N THR A 31 -10.03 -8.27 -7.97
CA THR A 31 -10.52 -7.03 -7.35
C THR A 31 -9.99 -6.85 -5.94
N GLU A 32 -10.00 -7.92 -5.14
CA GLU A 32 -9.44 -7.89 -3.79
C GLU A 32 -7.93 -7.67 -3.80
N ALA A 33 -7.21 -8.31 -4.73
CA ALA A 33 -5.77 -8.12 -4.89
C ALA A 33 -5.43 -6.64 -5.20
N ILE A 34 -6.19 -6.04 -6.12
CA ILE A 34 -6.01 -4.62 -6.49
C ILE A 34 -6.33 -3.71 -5.31
N ASN A 35 -7.44 -3.91 -4.60
CA ASN A 35 -7.78 -3.09 -3.44
C ASN A 35 -6.72 -3.19 -2.34
N ARG A 36 -6.27 -4.41 -1.99
CA ARG A 36 -5.19 -4.59 -1.00
C ARG A 36 -3.90 -3.92 -1.44
N ALA A 37 -3.56 -3.97 -2.73
CA ALA A 37 -2.37 -3.30 -3.25
C ALA A 37 -2.48 -1.77 -3.12
N LEU A 38 -3.65 -1.19 -3.41
CA LEU A 38 -3.90 0.23 -3.20
C LEU A 38 -3.75 0.61 -1.72
N ASP A 39 -4.34 -0.17 -0.82
CA ASP A 39 -4.24 0.06 0.63
C ASP A 39 -2.79 0.01 1.11
N MET A 40 -2.00 -0.96 0.63
CA MET A 40 -0.57 -1.07 0.95
C MET A 40 0.23 0.14 0.49
N VAL A 41 -0.05 0.67 -0.70
CA VAL A 41 0.63 1.88 -1.22
C VAL A 41 0.29 3.09 -0.36
N ILE A 42 -0.99 3.27 -0.01
CA ILE A 42 -1.44 4.38 0.85
C ILE A 42 -0.79 4.27 2.24
N ALA A 43 -0.79 3.08 2.84
CA ALA A 43 -0.17 2.83 4.14
C ALA A 43 1.34 3.13 4.11
N ASN A 44 2.04 2.69 3.08
CA ASN A 44 3.47 2.96 2.92
C ASN A 44 3.77 4.45 2.82
N ALA A 45 2.96 5.22 2.08
CA ALA A 45 3.11 6.67 2.00
C ALA A 45 2.87 7.35 3.36
N GLN A 46 1.87 6.89 4.13
CA GLN A 46 1.61 7.42 5.47
C GLN A 46 2.74 7.09 6.45
N ILE A 47 3.27 5.87 6.40
CA ILE A 47 4.43 5.44 7.20
C ILE A 47 5.64 6.32 6.88
N GLN A 48 5.96 6.51 5.59
CA GLN A 48 7.07 7.38 5.19
C GLN A 48 6.89 8.81 5.69
N LYS A 49 5.70 9.39 5.52
CA LYS A 49 5.40 10.74 6.02
C LYS A 49 5.59 10.84 7.53
N THR A 50 5.16 9.82 8.27
CA THR A 50 5.30 9.75 9.72
C THR A 50 6.77 9.64 10.12
N LEU A 51 7.53 8.75 9.47
CA LEU A 51 8.96 8.56 9.72
C LEU A 51 9.76 9.84 9.46
N VAL A 52 9.44 10.58 8.39
CA VAL A 52 10.03 11.91 8.14
C VAL A 52 9.69 12.89 9.26
N ALA A 53 8.43 12.94 9.70
CA ALA A 53 7.98 13.88 10.73
C ALA A 53 8.59 13.62 12.12
N VAL A 54 8.95 12.36 12.42
CA VAL A 54 9.60 11.96 13.67
C VAL A 54 11.12 11.84 13.57
N LYS A 55 11.71 12.06 12.38
CA LYS A 55 13.16 12.03 12.16
C LYS A 55 13.87 12.97 13.15
N GLY A 56 14.76 12.43 13.97
CA GLY A 56 15.50 13.19 14.99
C GLY A 56 14.73 13.51 16.28
N LYS A 57 13.51 12.99 16.46
CA LYS A 57 12.72 13.13 17.69
C LYS A 57 12.62 11.78 18.41
N GLY A 58 13.16 11.74 19.64
CA GLY A 58 13.25 10.51 20.43
C GLY A 58 14.33 9.55 19.91
N LYS A 59 14.64 8.48 20.66
CA LYS A 59 15.61 7.43 20.30
C LYS A 59 15.13 6.55 19.12
N ILE A 60 14.41 7.11 18.16
CA ILE A 60 13.88 6.41 17.00
C ILE A 60 14.92 6.55 15.90
N GLU A 61 15.70 5.48 15.70
CA GLU A 61 16.71 5.38 14.66
C GLU A 61 16.10 4.71 13.42
N ASP A 62 16.31 5.30 12.24
CA ASP A 62 15.88 4.73 10.96
C ASP A 62 16.85 3.64 10.51
N THR A 63 16.64 2.43 11.01
CA THR A 63 17.52 1.26 10.77
C THR A 63 17.59 0.85 9.31
N PHE A 64 16.57 1.18 8.50
CA PHE A 64 16.48 0.78 7.09
C PHE A 64 16.80 1.92 6.12
N GLY A 65 17.23 3.09 6.61
CA GLY A 65 17.59 4.24 5.79
C GLY A 65 16.44 4.76 4.91
N ARG A 66 15.19 4.56 5.32
CA ARG A 66 13.99 4.96 4.57
C ARG A 66 13.81 6.48 4.50
N VAL A 67 14.52 7.23 5.33
CA VAL A 67 14.46 8.69 5.46
C VAL A 67 15.79 9.34 5.05
N SER A 68 16.75 8.56 4.56
CA SER A 68 18.05 9.03 4.08
C SER A 68 17.93 9.57 2.65
N VAL A 69 17.47 10.81 2.53
CA VAL A 69 17.63 11.67 1.34
C VAL A 69 18.36 12.93 1.79
#